data_AF-A0A0G1D2D6-F1
#
_entry.id   AF-A0A0G1D2D6-F1
#
_cell.length_a   1.000
_cell.length_b   1.000
_cell.length_c   1.000
_cell.angle_alpha   90.00
_cell.angle_beta   90.00
_cell.angle_gamma   90.00
#
_symmetry.space_group_name_H-M   'P 1'
#
loop_
_entity.id
_entity.type
_entity.pdbx_description
1 polymer ?
#
loop_
_entity_poly.entity_id
_entity_poly.type
_entity_poly.pdbx_seq_one_letter_code
_entity_poly.pdbx_strand_id
1 'polypeptide(L)'
;MQTILGTRGIKSNRLSLKKNLRTNPRYGTLSHSIKKLLRNNGLRTKERFEAKVSDIEAEIGKGKLCLVAYQAWGEKKYYEKLQSGHYSVVFGFEKDYLWLADPFVKGDKVRYRTGVRKIKKVIFEERWVDADGLDHWMLAV
;
A
#
# COMPACT_ATOMS: atom_id res chain seq x y z
N MET A 1 6.22 2.67 -2.58
CA MET A 1 7.66 2.32 -2.55
C MET A 1 8.57 3.40 -1.98
N GLN A 2 8.60 4.62 -2.52
CA GLN A 2 9.47 5.68 -1.97
C GLN A 2 9.25 5.95 -0.46
N THR A 3 8.06 5.68 0.10
CA THR A 3 7.76 5.79 1.55
C THR A 3 8.64 4.84 2.29
N ILE A 4 8.51 3.58 1.91
CA ILE A 4 9.00 2.45 2.66
C ILE A 4 10.53 2.52 2.64
N LEU A 5 11.11 2.85 1.48
CA LEU A 5 12.54 3.07 1.35
C LEU A 5 13.01 4.30 2.14
N GLY A 6 12.30 5.44 2.03
CA GLY A 6 12.64 6.67 2.72
C GLY A 6 12.62 6.55 4.25
N THR A 7 11.61 5.86 4.81
CA THR A 7 11.52 5.58 6.26
C THR A 7 12.64 4.69 6.77
N ARG A 8 13.37 4.00 5.87
CA ARG A 8 14.53 3.15 6.19
C ARG A 8 15.86 3.82 5.79
N GLY A 9 15.85 5.12 5.47
CA GLY A 9 17.04 5.86 5.05
C GLY A 9 17.54 5.54 3.64
N ILE A 10 16.79 4.75 2.87
CA ILE A 10 17.19 4.31 1.53
C ILE A 10 16.74 5.35 0.51
N LYS A 11 17.71 6.06 -0.06
CA LYS A 11 17.46 7.02 -1.15
C LYS A 11 16.99 6.28 -2.40
N SER A 12 15.98 6.82 -3.07
CA SER A 12 15.43 6.21 -4.29
C SER A 12 14.98 7.25 -5.30
N ASN A 13 15.23 6.98 -6.58
CA ASN A 13 14.82 7.81 -7.71
C ASN A 13 13.61 7.19 -8.41
N ARG A 14 12.61 8.01 -8.78
CA ARG A 14 11.35 7.54 -9.40
C ARG A 14 11.56 6.76 -10.70
N LEU A 15 12.46 7.20 -11.58
CA LEU A 15 12.74 6.52 -12.86
C LEU A 15 13.42 5.17 -12.63
N SER A 16 14.39 5.13 -11.71
CA SER A 16 15.06 3.89 -11.31
C SER A 16 14.06 2.90 -10.69
N LEU A 17 13.17 3.37 -9.82
CA LEU A 17 12.13 2.53 -9.24
C LEU A 17 11.17 1.98 -10.28
N LYS A 18 10.72 2.80 -11.25
CA LYS A 18 9.84 2.34 -12.34
C LYS A 18 10.50 1.20 -13.13
N LYS A 19 11.79 1.32 -13.43
CA LYS A 19 12.59 0.29 -14.12
C LYS A 19 12.73 -0.97 -13.27
N ASN A 20 13.10 -0.84 -12.00
CA ASN A 20 13.32 -1.98 -11.09
C ASN A 20 12.03 -2.74 -10.78
N LEU A 21 10.91 -2.03 -10.67
CA LEU A 21 9.58 -2.59 -10.44
C LEU A 21 8.94 -3.16 -11.72
N ARG A 22 9.57 -2.92 -12.88
CA ARG A 22 9.04 -3.29 -14.20
C ARG A 22 7.62 -2.75 -14.43
N THR A 23 7.34 -1.56 -13.90
CA THR A 23 6.03 -0.93 -13.98
C THR A 23 5.71 -0.58 -15.44
N ASN A 24 4.56 -0.98 -15.94
CA ASN A 24 4.11 -0.64 -17.29
C ASN A 24 2.66 -0.13 -17.34
N PRO A 25 2.23 0.47 -18.47
CA PRO A 25 0.88 1.02 -18.59
C PRO A 25 -0.25 -0.03 -18.65
N ARG A 26 0.06 -1.29 -18.96
CA ARG A 26 -0.95 -2.35 -19.21
C ARG A 26 -1.43 -3.00 -17.91
N TYR A 27 -0.53 -3.24 -16.96
CA TYR A 27 -0.84 -3.93 -15.70
C TYR A 27 -0.28 -3.20 -14.46
N GLY A 28 0.29 -2.00 -14.62
CA GLY A 28 0.84 -1.25 -13.50
C GLY A 28 2.07 -1.92 -12.89
N THR A 29 2.08 -2.07 -11.56
CA THR A 29 3.19 -2.66 -10.79
C THR A 29 2.72 -3.91 -10.08
N LEU A 30 3.38 -5.04 -10.35
CA LEU A 30 3.04 -6.32 -9.76
C LEU A 30 3.60 -6.47 -8.33
N SER A 31 2.82 -7.07 -7.43
CA SER A 31 3.17 -7.28 -6.02
C SER A 31 4.48 -8.06 -5.84
N HIS A 32 4.73 -9.08 -6.67
CA HIS A 32 5.97 -9.86 -6.64
C HIS A 32 7.23 -9.01 -6.96
N SER A 33 7.10 -8.01 -7.85
CA SER A 33 8.18 -7.09 -8.18
C SER A 33 8.49 -6.15 -7.01
N ILE A 34 7.45 -5.73 -6.29
CA ILE A 34 7.58 -4.94 -5.06
C ILE A 34 8.33 -5.74 -3.98
N LYS A 35 7.91 -6.99 -3.73
CA LYS A 35 8.54 -7.88 -2.76
C LYS A 35 10.01 -8.14 -3.10
N LYS A 36 10.31 -8.37 -4.39
CA LYS A 36 11.69 -8.54 -4.88
C LYS A 36 12.53 -7.28 -4.63
N LEU A 37 11.99 -6.10 -4.94
CA LEU A 37 12.68 -4.83 -4.68
C LEU A 37 13.00 -4.65 -3.20
N LEU A 38 12.03 -4.89 -2.31
CA LEU A 38 12.21 -4.77 -0.86
C LEU A 38 13.28 -5.73 -0.33
N ARG A 39 13.22 -7.00 -0.74
CA ARG A 39 14.22 -8.01 -0.37
C ARG A 39 15.61 -7.64 -0.85
N ASN A 40 15.75 -7.14 -2.09
CA ASN A 40 17.04 -6.70 -2.64
C ASN A 40 17.63 -5.50 -1.88
N ASN A 41 16.81 -4.77 -1.11
CA ASN A 41 17.23 -3.68 -0.23
C ASN A 41 17.42 -4.14 1.23
N GLY A 42 17.50 -5.45 1.48
CA GLY A 42 17.69 -6.02 2.82
C GLY A 42 16.47 -5.95 3.74
N LEU A 43 15.30 -5.56 3.21
CA LEU A 43 14.08 -5.42 4.01
C LEU A 43 13.36 -6.76 4.12
N ARG A 44 13.06 -7.16 5.35
CA ARG A 44 12.24 -8.34 5.64
C ARG A 44 10.78 -7.99 5.40
N THR A 45 10.08 -8.85 4.66
CA THR A 45 8.67 -8.63 4.32
C THR A 45 7.82 -9.79 4.80
N LYS A 46 6.63 -9.51 5.34
CA LYS A 46 5.62 -10.52 5.66
C LYS A 46 4.38 -10.25 4.82
N GLU A 47 4.09 -11.18 3.93
CA GLU A 47 2.94 -11.11 3.01
C GLU A 47 1.78 -11.93 3.57
N ARG A 48 0.57 -11.41 3.44
CA ARG A 48 -0.67 -12.11 3.77
C ARG A 48 -1.75 -11.79 2.76
N PHE A 49 -2.58 -12.79 2.49
CA PHE A 49 -3.84 -12.72 1.76
C PHE A 49 -4.96 -12.99 2.76
N GLU A 50 -6.19 -12.60 2.44
CA GLU A 50 -7.34 -12.79 3.34
C GLU A 50 -7.09 -12.22 4.75
N ALA A 51 -6.25 -11.17 4.83
CA ALA A 51 -5.87 -10.58 6.09
C ALA A 51 -7.04 -9.76 6.66
N LYS A 52 -7.06 -9.58 7.99
CA LYS A 52 -8.03 -8.73 8.66
C LYS A 52 -7.40 -7.38 8.98
N VAL A 53 -8.22 -6.35 9.18
CA VAL A 53 -7.73 -5.05 9.69
C VAL A 53 -6.92 -5.23 10.98
N SER A 54 -7.30 -6.17 11.85
CA SER A 54 -6.54 -6.51 13.06
C SER A 54 -5.12 -7.02 12.77
N ASP A 55 -4.87 -7.65 11.62
CA ASP A 55 -3.52 -8.08 11.22
C ASP A 55 -2.65 -6.88 10.82
N ILE A 56 -3.23 -5.89 10.13
CA ILE A 56 -2.56 -4.63 9.83
C ILE A 56 -2.20 -3.92 11.14
N GLU A 57 -3.16 -3.80 12.06
CA GLU A 57 -2.95 -3.18 13.37
C GLU A 57 -1.84 -3.89 14.16
N ALA A 58 -1.84 -5.21 14.18
CA ALA A 58 -0.82 -6.00 14.87
C ALA A 58 0.58 -5.80 14.28
N GLU A 59 0.74 -5.66 12.97
CA GLU A 59 2.05 -5.38 12.37
C GLU A 59 2.48 -3.91 12.56
N ILE A 60 1.54 -2.96 12.52
CA ILE A 60 1.81 -1.55 12.85
C ILE A 60 2.23 -1.40 14.32
N GLY A 61 1.58 -2.11 15.24
CA GLY A 61 1.94 -2.14 16.66
C GLY A 61 3.35 -2.67 16.94
N LYS A 62 3.95 -3.40 15.99
CA LYS A 62 5.35 -3.85 16.02
C LYS A 62 6.32 -2.84 15.38
N GLY A 63 5.85 -1.63 15.05
CA GLY A 63 6.64 -0.59 14.40
C GLY A 63 6.87 -0.82 12.89
N LYS A 64 6.08 -1.68 12.24
CA LYS A 64 6.17 -1.92 10.79
C LYS A 64 5.21 -1.04 10.00
N LEU A 65 5.49 -0.92 8.71
CA LEU A 65 4.57 -0.33 7.74
C LEU A 65 3.86 -1.43 6.97
N CYS A 66 2.59 -1.23 6.62
CA CYS A 66 1.84 -2.19 5.80
C CYS A 66 1.53 -1.59 4.43
N LEU A 67 2.03 -2.20 3.36
CA LEU A 67 1.59 -1.90 2.01
C LEU A 67 0.32 -2.70 1.73
N VAL A 68 -0.72 -2.04 1.24
CA VAL A 68 -2.02 -2.65 0.91
C VAL A 68 -2.42 -2.28 -0.51
N ALA A 69 -3.16 -3.19 -1.15
CA ALA A 69 -3.80 -2.97 -2.46
C ALA A 69 -5.30 -2.89 -2.24
N TYR A 70 -5.96 -1.83 -2.73
CA TYR A 70 -7.39 -1.60 -2.54
C TYR A 70 -7.93 -0.72 -3.67
N GLN A 71 -9.26 -0.68 -3.85
CA GLN A 71 -9.88 0.17 -4.86
C GLN A 71 -9.90 1.64 -4.40
N ALA A 72 -9.20 2.52 -5.14
CA ALA A 72 -9.10 3.94 -4.79
C ALA A 72 -10.40 4.73 -5.05
N TRP A 73 -11.18 4.35 -6.09
CA TRP A 73 -12.33 5.11 -6.59
C TRP A 73 -13.49 4.19 -6.98
N GLY A 74 -14.73 4.68 -6.81
CA GLY A 74 -15.97 3.98 -7.19
C GLY A 74 -16.72 3.32 -6.03
N GLU A 75 -18.01 3.09 -6.22
CA GLU A 75 -18.86 2.21 -5.40
C GLU A 75 -18.70 0.75 -5.86
N LYS A 76 -18.99 -0.22 -4.98
CA LYS A 76 -18.88 -1.67 -5.28
C LYS A 76 -19.54 -2.09 -6.60
N LYS A 77 -20.64 -1.41 -6.98
CA LYS A 77 -21.37 -1.61 -8.25
C LYS A 77 -20.57 -1.26 -9.52
N TYR A 78 -19.46 -0.54 -9.40
CA TYR A 78 -18.56 -0.18 -10.51
C TYR A 78 -17.24 -0.97 -10.47
N TYR A 79 -17.10 -1.91 -9.53
CA TYR A 79 -15.89 -2.72 -9.38
C TYR A 79 -15.85 -3.91 -10.32
N GLU A 80 -16.85 -4.15 -11.17
CA GLU A 80 -16.85 -5.29 -12.11
C GLU A 80 -15.64 -5.32 -13.05
N LYS A 81 -14.97 -4.18 -13.27
CA LYS A 81 -13.73 -4.13 -14.06
C LYS A 81 -12.46 -4.11 -13.21
N LEU A 82 -12.55 -3.87 -11.90
CA LEU A 82 -11.43 -3.75 -10.94
C LEU A 82 -10.25 -2.87 -11.43
N GLN A 83 -10.51 -1.93 -12.35
CA GLN A 83 -9.49 -1.14 -13.06
C GLN A 83 -8.83 -0.04 -12.20
N SER A 84 -9.26 0.12 -10.94
CA SER A 84 -8.79 1.18 -10.03
C SER A 84 -7.92 0.66 -8.88
N GLY A 85 -7.26 -0.48 -9.10
CA GLY A 85 -6.27 -1.04 -8.19
C GLY A 85 -5.21 -0.03 -7.79
N HIS A 86 -5.04 0.15 -6.48
CA HIS A 86 -4.18 1.20 -5.95
C HIS A 86 -3.43 0.75 -4.70
N TYR A 87 -2.14 1.08 -4.67
CA TYR A 87 -1.28 0.78 -3.54
C TYR A 87 -1.18 1.98 -2.60
N SER A 88 -1.42 1.75 -1.31
CA SER A 88 -1.14 2.73 -0.25
C SER A 88 -0.37 2.09 0.90
N VAL A 89 0.30 2.94 1.67
CA VAL A 89 1.05 2.49 2.86
C VAL A 89 0.27 2.88 4.11
N VAL A 90 -0.22 1.91 4.85
CA VAL A 90 -0.75 2.11 6.20
C VAL A 90 0.42 2.26 7.17
N PHE A 91 0.40 3.33 7.97
CA PHE A 91 1.47 3.63 8.92
C PHE A 91 0.97 3.92 10.34
N GLY A 92 -0.34 3.98 10.55
CA GLY A 92 -0.96 4.23 11.84
C GLY A 92 -2.42 3.82 11.85
N PHE A 93 -2.99 3.68 13.04
CA PHE A 93 -4.40 3.41 13.23
C PHE A 93 -4.92 4.10 14.49
N GLU A 94 -6.22 4.35 14.50
CA GLU A 94 -7.00 4.80 15.65
C GLU A 94 -8.15 3.81 15.86
N LYS A 95 -9.07 4.09 16.79
CA LYS A 95 -10.23 3.22 17.06
C LYS A 95 -11.00 2.86 15.79
N ASP A 96 -11.35 3.86 14.98
CA ASP A 96 -12.22 3.69 13.80
C ASP A 96 -11.52 3.98 12.47
N TYR A 97 -10.25 4.40 12.50
CA TYR A 97 -9.55 4.91 11.32
C TYR A 97 -8.20 4.24 11.08
N LEU A 98 -7.80 4.19 9.81
CA LEU A 98 -6.44 3.89 9.37
C LEU A 98 -5.81 5.13 8.75
N TRP A 99 -4.52 5.35 9.03
CA TRP A 99 -3.70 6.39 8.43
C TRP A 99 -2.91 5.84 7.25
N LEU A 100 -3.15 6.43 6.07
CA LEU A 100 -2.60 6.01 4.79
C LEU A 100 -1.69 7.10 4.22
N ALA A 101 -0.53 6.70 3.70
CA ALA A 101 0.27 7.51 2.79
C ALA A 101 -0.06 7.10 1.35
N ASP A 102 -0.92 7.91 0.72
CA ASP A 102 -1.48 7.68 -0.61
C ASP A 102 -0.73 8.52 -1.66
N PRO A 103 -0.11 7.90 -2.68
CA PRO A 103 0.66 8.64 -3.68
C PRO A 103 -0.19 9.49 -4.65
N PHE A 104 -1.51 9.28 -4.73
CA PHE A 104 -2.41 10.03 -5.62
C PHE A 104 -3.11 11.20 -4.92
N VAL A 105 -3.18 11.20 -3.59
CA VAL A 105 -3.80 12.28 -2.84
C VAL A 105 -2.82 13.45 -2.69
N LYS A 106 -3.25 14.65 -3.10
CA LYS A 106 -2.55 15.91 -2.79
C LYS A 106 -2.91 16.36 -1.36
N GLY A 107 -2.63 15.50 -0.38
CA GLY A 107 -2.89 15.74 1.03
C GLY A 107 -1.70 16.40 1.73
N ASP A 108 -1.82 16.57 3.05
CA ASP A 108 -0.83 17.25 3.87
C ASP A 108 0.58 16.68 3.72
N LYS A 109 1.57 17.59 3.80
CA LYS A 109 2.98 17.22 3.89
C LYS A 109 3.34 16.90 5.33
N VAL A 110 3.67 15.64 5.61
CA VAL A 110 4.46 15.24 6.79
C VAL A 110 5.94 15.14 6.42
N ARG A 111 6.81 15.11 7.44
CA ARG A 111 8.28 15.14 7.38
C ARG A 111 8.91 14.26 6.27
N TYR A 112 8.24 13.19 5.86
CA TYR A 112 8.72 12.28 4.82
C TYR A 112 7.88 12.24 3.53
N ARG A 113 6.72 12.92 3.44
CA ARG A 113 5.74 12.75 2.33
C ARG A 113 4.64 13.80 2.19
N THR A 114 4.12 13.93 0.98
CA THR A 114 2.78 14.45 0.61
C THR A 114 1.75 13.31 0.58
N GLY A 115 0.46 13.62 0.78
CA GLY A 115 -0.62 12.67 0.50
C GLY A 115 -1.02 11.77 1.67
N VAL A 116 -0.87 12.26 2.90
CA VAL A 116 -1.44 11.58 4.05
C VAL A 116 -2.94 11.79 4.11
N ARG A 117 -3.68 10.71 4.36
CA ARG A 117 -5.13 10.73 4.57
C ARG A 117 -5.52 9.70 5.63
N LYS A 118 -6.69 9.89 6.22
CA LYS A 118 -7.36 8.88 7.05
C LYS A 118 -8.53 8.24 6.29
N ILE A 119 -8.77 6.96 6.53
CA ILE A 119 -9.95 6.23 6.02
C ILE A 119 -10.62 5.50 7.19
N LYS A 120 -11.95 5.43 7.20
CA LYS A 120 -12.67 4.60 8.19
C LYS A 120 -12.37 3.12 7.92
N LYS A 121 -12.13 2.33 8.97
CA LYS A 121 -11.83 0.89 8.86
C LYS A 121 -12.89 0.13 8.07
N VAL A 122 -14.17 0.41 8.34
CA VAL A 122 -15.31 -0.21 7.63
C VAL A 122 -15.25 0.07 6.12
N ILE A 123 -14.97 1.33 5.74
CA ILE A 123 -14.87 1.72 4.33
C ILE A 123 -13.63 1.10 3.69
N PHE A 124 -12.53 0.97 4.43
CA PHE A 124 -11.31 0.33 3.93
C PHE A 124 -11.57 -1.15 3.65
N GLU A 125 -12.18 -1.88 4.59
CA GLU A 125 -12.51 -3.30 4.46
C GLU A 125 -13.35 -3.57 3.20
N GLU A 126 -14.38 -2.76 2.97
CA GLU A 126 -15.23 -2.87 1.77
C GLU A 126 -14.48 -2.66 0.45
N ARG A 127 -13.35 -1.96 0.48
CA ARG A 127 -12.54 -1.61 -0.69
C ARG A 127 -11.28 -2.46 -0.80
N TRP A 128 -10.98 -3.31 0.18
CA TRP A 128 -9.73 -4.06 0.28
C TRP A 128 -9.69 -5.29 -0.63
N VAL A 129 -9.94 -5.05 -1.91
CA VAL A 129 -9.96 -6.06 -2.97
C VAL A 129 -9.35 -5.46 -4.24
N ASP A 130 -8.69 -6.29 -5.04
CA ASP A 130 -8.09 -5.87 -6.30
C ASP A 130 -8.20 -6.93 -7.41
N ALA A 131 -8.15 -6.46 -8.67
CA ALA A 131 -8.25 -7.29 -9.88
C ALA A 131 -7.23 -8.42 -9.94
N ASP A 132 -6.05 -8.15 -9.40
CA ASP A 132 -4.87 -9.01 -9.50
C ASP A 132 -4.90 -10.18 -8.50
N GLY A 133 -6.08 -10.52 -7.93
CA GLY A 133 -6.22 -11.55 -6.91
C GLY A 133 -5.65 -11.15 -5.54
N LEU A 134 -5.53 -9.83 -5.29
CA LEU A 134 -5.02 -9.27 -4.04
C LEU A 134 -6.16 -9.02 -3.04
N ASP A 135 -7.01 -10.02 -2.85
CA ASP A 135 -8.12 -9.94 -1.90
C ASP A 135 -7.58 -9.90 -0.47
N HIS A 136 -7.90 -8.81 0.24
CA HIS A 136 -7.41 -8.51 1.57
C HIS A 136 -5.90 -8.70 1.71
N TRP A 137 -5.15 -8.23 0.69
CA TRP A 137 -3.71 -8.40 0.63
C TRP A 137 -2.98 -7.32 1.42
N MET A 138 -1.99 -7.74 2.22
CA MET A 138 -1.03 -6.86 2.87
C MET A 138 0.40 -7.37 2.76
N LEU A 139 1.34 -6.43 2.72
CA LEU A 139 2.76 -6.67 2.84
C LEU A 139 3.36 -5.79 3.93
N ALA A 140 3.66 -6.39 5.08
CA ALA A 140 4.30 -5.70 6.19
C ALA A 140 5.82 -5.63 6.01
N VAL A 141 6.41 -4.46 6.28
CA VAL A 141 7.84 -4.13 6.14
C VAL A 141 8.37 -3.40 7.36
#